data_AF-A0A1Q6LH31-F1
#
_entry.id   AF-A0A1Q6LH31-F1
#
_cell.length_a   1.000
_cell.length_b   1.000
_cell.length_c   1.000
_cell.angle_alpha   90.00
_cell.angle_beta   90.00
_cell.angle_gamma   90.00
#
_symmetry.space_group_name_H-M   'P 1'
#
loop_
_entity.id
_entity.type
_entity.pdbx_description
1 polymer ?
#
loop_
_entity_poly.entity_id
_entity_poly.type
_entity_poly.pdbx_seq_one_letter_code
_entity_poly.pdbx_strand_id
1 'polypeptide(L)' 'MQEKCSKCDSEELFVEIQGNRRGLYCGKCGKWQKWITKQELQIAKFKGLKILGGSYDNSKSR' A
#
# COMPACT_ATOMS: atom_id res chain seq x y z
N MET A 1 -9.43 -5.77 -5.15
CA MET A 1 -8.43 -4.78 -4.72
C MET A 1 -8.82 -3.40 -5.18
N GLN A 2 -8.75 -2.39 -4.31
CA GLN A 2 -8.96 -1.00 -4.73
C GLN A 2 -7.72 -0.57 -5.51
N GLU A 3 -7.88 -0.21 -6.78
CA GLU A 3 -6.76 0.13 -7.67
C GLU A 3 -6.58 1.64 -7.83
N LYS A 4 -7.55 2.41 -7.33
CA LYS A 4 -7.55 3.87 -7.40
C LYS A 4 -8.06 4.52 -6.13
N CYS A 5 -7.52 5.71 -5.84
CA CYS A 5 -7.92 6.54 -4.72
C CYS A 5 -9.30 7.16 -4.94
N SER A 6 -10.24 7.00 -4.00
CA SER A 6 -11.56 7.62 -4.09
C SER A 6 -11.59 9.15 -3.97
N LYS A 7 -10.46 9.80 -3.63
CA LYS A 7 -10.37 11.26 -3.52
C LYS A 7 -9.73 11.92 -4.75
N CYS A 8 -8.73 11.29 -5.34
CA CYS A 8 -7.93 11.91 -6.40
C CYS A 8 -7.79 11.03 -7.65
N ASP A 9 -8.54 9.92 -7.72
CA ASP A 9 -8.53 8.91 -8.79
C ASP A 9 -7.13 8.39 -9.18
N SER A 10 -6.13 8.63 -8.33
CA SER A 10 -4.75 8.23 -8.59
C SER A 10 -4.58 6.73 -8.35
N GLU A 11 -3.85 6.11 -9.26
CA GLU A 11 -3.46 4.69 -9.21
C GLU A 11 -2.25 4.46 -8.29
N GLU A 12 -1.61 5.55 -7.85
CA GLU A 12 -0.51 5.54 -6.90
C GLU A 12 -1.03 5.19 -5.50
N LEU A 13 -0.91 3.90 -5.15
CA LEU A 13 -1.30 3.34 -3.87
C LEU A 13 -0.10 2.64 -3.21
N PHE A 14 -0.04 2.71 -1.89
CA PHE A 14 0.94 2.00 -1.08
C PHE A 14 0.25 1.34 0.10
N VAL A 15 0.86 0.27 0.61
CA VAL A 15 0.39 -0.38 1.83
C VAL A 15 1.22 0.14 2.98
N GLU A 16 0.59 0.42 4.12
CA GLU A 16 1.32 0.70 5.36
C GLU A 16 0.91 -0.31 6.42
N ILE A 17 1.91 -0.94 7.03
CA ILE A 17 1.78 -1.90 8.11
C ILE A 17 2.06 -1.15 9.41
N GLN A 18 1.06 -1.09 10.28
CA GLN A 18 1.17 -0.50 11.62
C GLN A 18 0.91 -1.61 12.64
N GLY A 19 1.99 -2.20 13.16
CA GLY A 19 1.94 -3.35 14.06
C GLY A 19 1.28 -4.56 13.38
N ASN A 20 0.11 -4.96 13.88
CA ASN A 20 -0.66 -6.09 13.33
C ASN A 20 -1.66 -5.66 12.22
N ARG A 21 -1.88 -4.37 12.03
CA ARG A 21 -2.82 -3.83 11.03
C ARG A 21 -2.08 -3.43 9.78
N ARG A 22 -2.74 -3.56 8.63
CA ARG A 22 -2.17 -3.25 7.31
C ARG A 22 -3.22 -2.53 6.48
N GLY A 23 -2.96 -1.27 6.20
CA GLY A 23 -3.87 -0.38 5.50
C GLY A 23 -3.37 -0.05 4.11
N LEU A 24 -4.28 0.18 3.18
CA LEU A 24 -4.00 0.71 1.85
C LEU A 24 -4.20 2.23 1.88
N TYR A 25 -3.20 2.95 1.41
CA TYR A 25 -3.12 4.41 1.38
C TYR A 25 -2.82 4.89 -0.04
N CYS A 26 -3.17 6.14 -0.32
CA CYS A 26 -2.83 6.78 -1.59
C CYS A 26 -1.49 7.52 -1.52
N GLY A 27 -0.58 7.22 -2.44
CA GLY A 27 0.73 7.88 -2.58
C GLY A 27 0.63 9.37 -2.91
N LYS A 28 -0.37 9.76 -3.70
CA LYS A 28 -0.58 11.17 -4.09
C LYS A 28 -1.18 12.03 -3.00
N CYS A 29 -2.25 11.57 -2.36
CA CYS A 29 -3.03 12.40 -1.43
C CYS A 29 -2.91 11.98 0.04
N GLY A 30 -2.19 10.90 0.34
CA GLY A 30 -2.02 10.37 1.70
C GLY A 30 -3.29 9.79 2.32
N LYS A 31 -4.40 9.73 1.58
CA LYS A 31 -5.68 9.28 2.14
C LYS A 31 -5.69 7.78 2.36
N TRP A 32 -6.07 7.37 3.57
CA TRP A 32 -6.41 5.99 3.90
C TRP A 32 -7.64 5.56 3.10
N GLN A 33 -7.55 4.40 2.44
CA GLN A 33 -8.65 3.81 1.68
C GLN A 33 -9.36 2.76 2.51
N LYS A 34 -8.62 1.75 2.97
CA LYS A 34 -9.17 0.60 3.70
C LYS A 34 -8.09 -0.23 4.39
N TRP A 35 -8.51 -1.05 5.34
CA TRP A 35 -7.72 -2.17 5.82
C TRP A 35 -7.70 -3.30 4.78
N ILE A 36 -6.55 -3.96 4.61
CA ILE A 36 -6.39 -5.05 3.65
C ILE A 36 -6.08 -6.38 4.35
N THR A 37 -6.53 -7.49 3.76
CA THR A 37 -6.27 -8.83 4.28
C THR A 37 -4.87 -9.32 3.88
N LYS A 38 -4.46 -10.48 4.40
CA LYS A 38 -3.16 -11.08 4.07
C LYS A 38 -3.07 -11.42 2.58
N GLN A 39 -4.18 -11.84 1.96
CA GLN A 39 -4.24 -12.10 0.52
C GLN A 39 -4.02 -10.83 -0.30
N GLU A 40 -4.73 -9.74 0.02
CA GLU A 40 -4.54 -8.46 -0.68
C GLU A 40 -3.11 -7.90 -0.49
N LEU A 41 -2.48 -8.15 0.66
CA LEU A 41 -1.06 -7.83 0.87
C LEU A 41 -0.14 -8.65 -0.06
N GLN A 42 -0.41 -9.94 -0.26
CA GLN A 42 0.37 -10.76 -1.20
C GLN A 42 0.19 -10.28 -2.64
N ILE A 43 -1.03 -9.93 -3.03
CA ILE A 43 -1.31 -9.33 -4.35
C ILE A 43 -0.56 -8.00 -4.49
N ALA A 44 -0.55 -7.15 -3.45
CA ALA A 44 0.19 -5.90 -3.45
C ALA A 44 1.70 -6.12 -3.64
N LYS A 45 2.29 -7.10 -2.95
CA LYS A 45 3.69 -7.51 -3.15
C LYS A 45 3.95 -7.99 -4.56
N PHE A 46 3.07 -8.84 -5.09
CA PHE A 46 3.20 -9.39 -6.44
C PHE A 46 3.09 -8.31 -7.52
N LYS A 47 2.21 -7.33 -7.33
CA LYS A 47 2.07 -6.14 -8.18
C LYS A 47 3.20 -5.12 -8.02
N GLY A 48 4.12 -5.31 -7.06
CA GLY A 48 5.22 -4.36 -6.81
C GLY A 48 4.79 -3.07 -6.10
N LEU A 49 3.68 -3.07 -5.37
CA LEU A 49 3.28 -1.91 -4.57
C LEU A 49 4.27 -1.68 -3.42
N LYS A 50 4.48 -0.40 -3.10
CA LYS A 50 5.32 0.01 -1.97
C LYS A 50 4.65 -0.37 -0.66
N ILE A 51 5.38 -1.00 0.25
CA ILE A 51 4.89 -1.36 1.58
C ILE A 51 5.75 -0.62 2.61
N LEU A 52 5.11 0.15 3.48
CA LEU A 52 5.73 0.93 4.56
C LEU A 52 5.46 0.27 5.91
N GLY A 53 6.36 0.42 6.89
CA GLY A 53 6.08 0.05 8.29
C GLY A 53 6.31 -1.41 8.71
N GLY A 54 7.01 -2.20 7.90
CA GLY A 54 7.75 -3.37 8.37
C GLY A 54 9.22 -3.13 8.12
N SER A 55 10.12 -3.62 8.96
CA SER A 55 11.57 -3.60 8.73
C SER A 55 11.93 -4.40 7.45
N TYR A 56 11.63 -3.84 6.28
CA TYR A 56 12.15 -4.25 4.98
C TYR A 56 12.40 -2.94 4.22
N ASP A 57 13.43 -2.23 4.69
CA ASP A 57 14.09 -1.27 3.84
C ASP A 57 14.76 -2.07 2.71
N ASN A 58 14.18 -2.03 1.51
CA ASN A 58 14.95 -2.25 0.31
C ASN A 58 15.08 -0.89 -0.37
N SER A 59 15.93 -0.06 0.23
CA SER A 59 16.57 1.01 -0.50
C SER A 59 17.16 0.46 -1.80
N LYS A 60 16.66 1.00 -2.93
CA LYS A 60 17.20 0.91 -4.29
C LYS A 60 17.17 -0.47 -4.97
N SER A 61 16.48 -0.50 -6.12
CA SER A 61 17.25 -0.64 -7.36
C SER A 61 16.86 0.50 -8.31
N ARG A 62 17.90 1.16 -8.81
CA ARG A 62 17.87 1.97 -10.03
C ARG A 62 17.36 1.14 -11.20
#